data_AF-A0A2S5T8P4-F1
#
_entry.id   AF-A0A2S5T8P4-F1
#
_cell.length_a   1.000
_cell.length_b   1.000
_cell.length_c   1.000
_cell.angle_alpha   90.00
_cell.angle_beta   90.00
_cell.angle_gamma   90.00
#
_symmetry.space_group_name_H-M   'P 1'
#
loop_
_entity.id
_entity.type
_entity.pdbx_description
1 polymer ?
#
loop_
_entity_poly.entity_id
_entity_poly.type
_entity_poly.pdbx_seq_one_letter_code
_entity_poly.pdbx_strand_id
1 'polypeptide(L)'
;MKAFIEASRRLRADYQPGLWIGAIRPAFGAGEVEQDGRIERYPPHYLVALWPPLPAAHPVLPRWPAVAAIASPDGQAALLELMRHVPADARVWLADEAVDWALVADIVRLSDRHLAPYHHRELERFIAARRAEDAARIRAEYSDIDAGFQALKRRLLPPQEGGAG
;
A
#
# COMPACT_ATOMS: atom_id res chain seq x y z
N MET A 1 -20.92 16.25 -4.43
CA MET A 1 -21.88 15.14 -4.22
C MET A 1 -22.18 14.36 -5.52
N LYS A 2 -22.64 15.01 -6.61
CA LYS A 2 -22.96 14.32 -7.88
C LYS A 2 -21.81 13.46 -8.44
N ALA A 3 -20.60 14.01 -8.51
CA ALA A 3 -19.42 13.30 -9.02
C ALA A 3 -19.05 12.06 -8.20
N PHE A 4 -19.18 12.13 -6.87
CA PHE A 4 -18.93 10.98 -5.99
C PHE A 4 -19.96 9.88 -6.21
N ILE A 5 -21.25 10.22 -6.32
CA ILE A 5 -22.31 9.24 -6.61
C ILE A 5 -22.06 8.56 -7.97
N GLU A 6 -21.64 9.32 -8.98
CA GLU A 6 -21.31 8.81 -10.31
C GLU A 6 -20.09 7.88 -10.29
N ALA A 7 -19.02 8.27 -9.59
CA ALA A 7 -17.86 7.44 -9.33
C ALA A 7 -18.24 6.12 -8.65
N SER A 8 -19.01 6.19 -7.57
CA SER A 8 -19.44 5.02 -6.79
C SER A 8 -20.28 4.03 -7.59
N ARG A 9 -21.08 4.49 -8.55
CA ARG A 9 -21.87 3.60 -9.44
C ARG A 9 -21.02 2.75 -10.38
N ARG A 10 -19.77 3.15 -10.61
CA ARG A 10 -18.83 2.44 -11.48
C ARG A 10 -18.01 1.40 -10.71
N LEU A 11 -18.16 1.35 -9.39
CA LEU A 11 -17.52 0.36 -8.53
C LEU A 11 -18.21 -1.00 -8.63
N ARG A 12 -17.42 -2.06 -8.46
CA ARG A 12 -17.86 -3.45 -8.39
C ARG A 12 -17.34 -4.07 -7.11
N ALA A 13 -18.18 -4.88 -6.46
CA ALA A 13 -17.82 -5.63 -5.27
C ALA A 13 -16.87 -6.78 -5.62
N ASP A 14 -17.18 -7.50 -6.70
CA ASP A 14 -16.40 -8.65 -7.13
C ASP A 14 -15.53 -8.34 -8.35
N TYR A 15 -14.34 -8.95 -8.35
CA TYR A 15 -13.45 -8.91 -9.50
C TYR A 15 -14.07 -9.64 -10.70
N GLN A 16 -13.91 -9.06 -11.90
CA GLN A 16 -14.23 -9.66 -13.18
C GLN A 16 -13.14 -9.29 -14.20
N PRO A 17 -12.78 -10.18 -15.15
CA PRO A 17 -11.91 -9.81 -16.26
C PRO A 17 -12.44 -8.58 -17.00
N GLY A 18 -11.55 -7.68 -17.41
CA GLY A 18 -11.92 -6.43 -18.07
C GLY A 18 -12.20 -5.25 -17.12
N LEU A 19 -12.27 -5.47 -15.79
CA LEU A 19 -12.34 -4.39 -14.82
C LEU A 19 -10.96 -3.77 -14.58
N TRP A 20 -10.95 -2.44 -14.40
CA TRP A 20 -9.81 -1.77 -13.80
C TRP A 20 -9.69 -2.18 -12.34
N ILE A 21 -8.46 -2.31 -11.84
CA ILE A 21 -8.22 -2.64 -10.43
C ILE A 21 -7.74 -1.38 -9.74
N GLY A 22 -8.52 -0.91 -8.78
CA GLY A 22 -8.21 0.27 -7.98
C GLY A 22 -7.92 -0.11 -6.53
N ALA A 23 -7.12 0.69 -5.83
CA ALA A 23 -6.91 0.53 -4.41
C ALA A 23 -6.76 1.89 -3.74
N ILE A 24 -7.29 2.02 -2.53
CA ILE A 24 -7.22 3.24 -1.71
C ILE A 24 -6.81 2.87 -0.29
N ARG A 25 -5.87 3.60 0.30
CA ARG A 25 -5.47 3.39 1.69
C ARG A 25 -5.15 4.70 2.41
N PRO A 26 -5.53 4.89 3.68
CA PRO A 26 -5.03 5.99 4.50
C PRO A 26 -3.49 5.95 4.57
N ALA A 27 -2.84 7.07 4.26
CA ALA A 27 -1.39 7.22 4.30
C ALA A 27 -0.95 7.78 5.65
N PHE A 28 -1.50 8.93 6.04
CA PHE A 28 -1.25 9.57 7.32
C PHE A 28 -2.42 10.48 7.71
N GLY A 29 -2.56 10.70 9.02
CA GLY A 29 -3.63 11.52 9.59
C GLY A 29 -3.42 13.02 9.38
N ALA A 30 -4.38 13.81 9.86
CA ALA A 30 -4.21 15.24 9.97
C ALA A 30 -3.04 15.58 10.91
N GLY A 31 -2.40 16.71 10.67
CA GLY A 31 -1.28 17.15 11.49
C GLY A 31 -0.97 18.63 11.31
N GLU A 32 0.14 19.04 11.90
CA GLU A 32 0.61 20.41 11.86
C GLU A 32 2.09 20.44 11.47
N VAL A 33 2.50 21.49 10.76
CA VAL A 33 3.88 21.78 10.41
C VAL A 33 4.18 23.23 10.71
N GLU A 34 5.32 23.51 11.33
CA GLU A 34 5.80 24.87 11.50
C GLU A 34 6.60 25.27 10.25
N GLN A 35 6.20 26.36 9.61
CA GLN A 35 6.86 26.93 8.45
C GLN A 35 6.92 28.45 8.62
N ASP A 36 8.13 29.00 8.54
CA ASP A 36 8.40 30.45 8.70
C ASP A 36 7.78 31.06 9.98
N GLY A 37 7.84 30.31 11.09
CA GLY A 37 7.28 30.73 12.39
C GLY A 37 5.75 30.71 12.45
N ARG A 38 5.08 30.08 11.48
CA ARG A 38 3.63 29.86 11.44
C ARG A 38 3.31 28.38 11.48
N ILE A 39 2.27 28.02 12.24
CA ILE A 39 1.76 26.66 12.28
C ILE A 39 0.73 26.50 11.15
N GLU A 40 1.04 25.66 10.17
CA GLU A 40 0.13 25.24 9.11
C GLU A 40 -0.46 23.87 9.45
N ARG A 41 -1.78 23.72 9.28
CA ARG A 41 -2.49 22.45 9.49
C ARG A 41 -2.74 21.76 8.16
N TYR A 42 -2.49 20.46 8.10
CA TYR A 42 -2.82 19.65 6.93
C TYR A 42 -3.86 18.57 7.26
N PRO A 43 -4.74 18.23 6.31
CA PRO A 43 -5.76 17.20 6.49
C PRO A 43 -5.16 15.78 6.43
N PRO A 44 -5.95 14.74 6.69
CA PRO A 44 -5.56 13.37 6.39
C PRO A 44 -5.28 13.18 4.89
N HIS A 45 -4.35 12.27 4.59
CA HIS A 45 -3.97 11.93 3.22
C HIS A 45 -4.12 10.43 2.97
N TYR A 46 -4.41 10.09 1.72
CA TYR A 46 -4.70 8.75 1.24
C TYR A 46 -3.83 8.45 0.03
N LEU A 47 -3.28 7.24 -0.04
CA LEU A 47 -2.65 6.71 -1.22
C LEU A 47 -3.70 6.07 -2.13
N VAL A 48 -3.49 6.24 -3.42
CA VAL A 48 -4.34 5.71 -4.48
C VAL A 48 -3.44 4.96 -5.46
N ALA A 49 -3.85 3.76 -5.85
CA ALA A 49 -3.16 2.97 -6.86
C ALA A 49 -4.16 2.41 -7.87
N LEU A 50 -3.76 2.35 -9.14
CA LEU A 50 -4.63 1.90 -10.23
C LEU A 50 -3.85 1.05 -11.23
N TRP A 51 -4.46 -0.06 -11.65
CA TRP A 51 -3.98 -0.95 -12.69
C TRP A 51 -5.02 -1.07 -13.81
N PRO A 52 -4.57 -1.14 -15.08
CA PRO A 52 -5.46 -1.46 -16.18
C PRO A 52 -6.03 -2.88 -16.03
N PRO A 53 -7.09 -3.21 -16.78
CA PRO A 53 -7.61 -4.56 -16.81
C PRO A 53 -6.55 -5.61 -17.15
N LEU A 54 -6.54 -6.71 -16.40
CA LEU A 54 -5.59 -7.79 -16.64
C LEU A 54 -5.93 -8.53 -17.94
N PRO A 55 -4.92 -8.86 -18.78
CA PRO A 55 -5.12 -9.74 -19.93
C PRO A 55 -5.59 -11.12 -19.47
N ALA A 56 -6.53 -11.73 -20.21
CA ALA A 56 -7.05 -13.05 -19.88
C ALA A 56 -5.97 -14.14 -19.81
N ALA A 57 -4.91 -14.02 -20.61
CA ALA A 57 -3.77 -14.94 -20.61
C ALA A 57 -2.82 -14.77 -19.41
N HIS A 58 -2.89 -13.63 -18.69
CA HIS A 58 -2.00 -13.29 -17.59
C HIS A 58 -2.78 -12.63 -16.44
N PRO A 59 -3.57 -13.41 -15.66
CA PRO A 59 -4.46 -12.89 -14.62
C PRO A 59 -3.71 -12.63 -13.29
N VAL A 60 -2.47 -12.12 -13.35
CA VAL A 60 -1.68 -11.80 -12.17
C VAL A 60 -1.53 -10.30 -12.09
N LEU A 61 -1.94 -9.70 -10.96
CA LEU A 61 -1.79 -8.27 -10.73
C LEU A 61 -0.29 -7.92 -10.71
N PRO A 62 0.19 -7.06 -11.61
CA PRO A 62 1.58 -6.61 -11.57
C PRO A 62 1.86 -5.88 -10.27
N ARG A 63 3.07 -6.05 -9.73
CA ARG A 63 3.47 -5.35 -8.50
C ARG A 63 3.40 -3.82 -8.64
N TRP A 64 3.72 -3.30 -9.83
CA TRP A 64 3.75 -1.87 -10.11
C TRP A 64 2.41 -1.39 -10.70
N PRO A 65 1.74 -0.39 -10.10
CA PRO A 65 0.56 0.21 -10.68
C PRO A 65 0.90 1.05 -11.91
N ALA A 66 -0.09 1.24 -12.78
CA ALA A 66 0.01 2.21 -13.87
C ALA A 66 -0.14 3.66 -13.36
N VAL A 67 -0.85 3.84 -12.25
CA VAL A 67 -0.97 5.13 -11.56
C VAL A 67 -0.79 4.95 -10.06
N ALA A 68 0.01 5.80 -9.44
CA ALA A 68 0.08 5.99 -8.00
C ALA A 68 -0.06 7.48 -7.69
N ALA A 69 -0.92 7.84 -6.74
CA ALA A 69 -1.20 9.22 -6.38
C ALA A 69 -1.48 9.36 -4.89
N ILE A 70 -1.47 10.61 -4.39
CA ILE A 70 -1.88 10.97 -3.04
C ILE A 70 -3.05 11.95 -3.10
N ALA A 71 -4.05 11.72 -2.27
CA ALA A 71 -5.26 12.53 -2.20
C ALA A 71 -5.57 12.95 -0.77
N SER A 72 -6.26 14.09 -0.64
CA SER A 72 -6.78 14.62 0.61
C SER A 72 -8.10 15.35 0.33
N PRO A 73 -8.98 15.58 1.32
CA PRO A 73 -8.81 15.32 2.75
C PRO A 73 -9.39 13.98 3.24
N ASP A 74 -10.13 13.25 2.40
CA ASP A 74 -10.92 12.09 2.82
C ASP A 74 -10.96 10.99 1.75
N GLY A 75 -11.60 9.86 2.09
CA GLY A 75 -11.75 8.73 1.18
C GLY A 75 -12.62 9.04 -0.06
N GLN A 76 -13.53 10.02 0.02
CA GLN A 76 -14.31 10.45 -1.15
C GLN A 76 -13.40 11.20 -2.15
N ALA A 77 -12.54 12.09 -1.66
CA ALA A 77 -11.54 12.75 -2.50
C ALA A 77 -10.57 11.73 -3.11
N ALA A 78 -10.14 10.73 -2.34
CA ALA A 78 -9.31 9.64 -2.84
C ALA A 78 -10.00 8.79 -3.92
N LEU A 79 -11.31 8.55 -3.80
CA LEU A 79 -12.07 7.87 -4.86
C LEU A 79 -12.13 8.73 -6.12
N LEU A 80 -12.39 10.04 -5.99
CA LEU A 80 -12.43 10.94 -7.14
C LEU A 80 -11.06 11.05 -7.83
N GLU A 81 -9.99 11.11 -7.04
CA GLU A 81 -8.60 11.05 -7.48
C GLU A 81 -8.34 9.79 -8.33
N LEU A 82 -8.76 8.63 -7.84
CA LEU A 82 -8.65 7.35 -8.55
C LEU A 82 -9.40 7.38 -9.88
N MET A 83 -10.67 7.78 -9.83
CA MET A 83 -11.58 7.71 -10.97
C MET A 83 -11.21 8.68 -12.09
N ARG A 84 -10.43 9.74 -11.82
CA ARG A 84 -9.96 10.66 -12.88
C ARG A 84 -9.07 9.97 -13.91
N HIS A 85 -8.41 8.88 -13.53
CA HIS A 85 -7.51 8.12 -14.41
C HIS A 85 -8.19 6.97 -15.14
N VAL A 86 -9.47 6.72 -14.83
CA VAL A 86 -10.23 5.61 -15.40
C VAL A 86 -11.09 6.12 -16.56
N PRO A 87 -11.05 5.48 -17.75
CA PRO A 87 -11.92 5.83 -18.88
C PRO A 87 -13.39 5.95 -18.46
N ALA A 88 -14.13 6.93 -18.96
CA ALA A 88 -15.45 7.31 -18.43
C ALA A 88 -16.49 6.16 -18.40
N ASP A 89 -16.42 5.24 -19.34
CA ASP A 89 -17.30 4.07 -19.50
C ASP A 89 -16.79 2.82 -18.76
N ALA A 90 -15.55 2.82 -18.29
CA ALA A 90 -14.95 1.68 -17.62
C ALA A 90 -15.40 1.56 -16.14
N ARG A 91 -15.38 0.33 -15.64
CA ARG A 91 -15.72 0.00 -14.25
C ARG A 91 -14.47 -0.41 -13.46
N VAL A 92 -14.53 -0.20 -12.16
CA VAL A 92 -13.41 -0.46 -11.24
C VAL A 92 -13.84 -1.47 -10.19
N TRP A 93 -12.99 -2.45 -9.94
CA TRP A 93 -13.03 -3.25 -8.72
C TRP A 93 -12.02 -2.67 -7.73
N LEU A 94 -12.45 -2.41 -6.50
CA LEU A 94 -11.56 -1.94 -5.43
C LEU A 94 -10.95 -3.15 -4.73
N ALA A 95 -9.64 -3.35 -4.95
CA ALA A 95 -8.88 -4.36 -4.25
C ALA A 95 -8.63 -3.92 -2.80
N ASP A 96 -8.93 -4.82 -1.87
CA ASP A 96 -8.65 -4.72 -0.44
C ASP A 96 -7.28 -5.32 -0.08
N GLU A 97 -6.88 -6.37 -0.78
CA GLU A 97 -5.68 -7.16 -0.51
C GLU A 97 -4.72 -7.21 -1.72
N ALA A 98 -3.46 -7.57 -1.48
CA ALA A 98 -2.37 -7.73 -2.47
C ALA A 98 -1.62 -6.47 -2.96
N VAL A 99 -1.84 -5.28 -2.37
CA VAL A 99 -1.08 -4.07 -2.74
C VAL A 99 0.13 -3.85 -1.84
N ASP A 100 1.31 -3.69 -2.47
CA ASP A 100 2.54 -3.24 -1.80
C ASP A 100 2.48 -1.72 -1.56
N TRP A 101 1.87 -1.34 -0.44
CA TRP A 101 1.67 0.07 -0.09
C TRP A 101 2.97 0.83 0.18
N ALA A 102 4.04 0.15 0.60
CA ALA A 102 5.35 0.77 0.73
C ALA A 102 5.87 1.19 -0.65
N LEU A 103 5.75 0.31 -1.65
CA LEU A 103 6.09 0.64 -3.04
C LEU A 103 5.23 1.79 -3.59
N VAL A 104 3.91 1.76 -3.38
CA VAL A 104 3.02 2.85 -3.84
C VAL A 104 3.44 4.19 -3.25
N ALA A 105 3.74 4.23 -1.94
CA ALA A 105 4.23 5.44 -1.28
C ALA A 105 5.59 5.89 -1.83
N ASP A 106 6.52 4.97 -2.09
CA ASP A 106 7.81 5.28 -2.72
C ASP A 106 7.63 5.87 -4.12
N ILE A 107 6.74 5.30 -4.95
CA ILE A 107 6.45 5.83 -6.29
C ILE A 107 5.97 7.28 -6.17
N VAL A 108 4.98 7.55 -5.30
CA VAL A 108 4.48 8.93 -5.12
C VAL A 108 5.60 9.85 -4.66
N ARG A 109 6.34 9.47 -3.62
CA ARG A 109 7.43 10.26 -3.04
C ARG A 109 8.52 10.61 -4.06
N LEU A 110 8.81 9.69 -4.99
CA LEU A 110 9.88 9.84 -5.99
C LEU A 110 9.42 10.46 -7.30
N SER A 111 8.13 10.37 -7.64
CA SER A 111 7.61 10.85 -8.94
C SER A 111 6.92 12.20 -8.86
N ASP A 112 6.29 12.55 -7.73
CA ASP A 112 5.62 13.84 -7.58
C ASP A 112 6.57 14.91 -7.07
N ARG A 113 6.92 15.84 -7.97
CA ARG A 113 7.82 16.96 -7.69
C ARG A 113 7.17 18.10 -6.88
N HIS A 114 5.85 18.07 -6.68
CA HIS A 114 5.12 19.15 -6.00
C HIS A 114 4.78 18.82 -4.55
N LEU A 115 5.31 17.70 -4.03
CA LEU A 115 5.13 17.33 -2.65
C LEU A 115 5.77 18.38 -1.72
N ALA A 116 4.95 18.93 -0.82
CA ALA A 116 5.46 19.74 0.28
C ALA A 116 6.36 18.91 1.21
N PRO A 117 7.27 19.53 1.98
CA PRO A 117 8.21 18.81 2.86
C PRO A 117 7.55 17.86 3.86
N TYR A 118 6.37 18.19 4.39
CA TYR A 118 5.66 17.30 5.30
C TYR A 118 5.20 16.01 4.61
N HIS A 119 4.83 16.04 3.34
CA HIS A 119 4.45 14.84 2.60
C HIS A 119 5.63 13.87 2.53
N HIS A 120 6.84 14.35 2.21
CA HIS A 120 8.03 13.51 2.19
C HIS A 120 8.27 12.84 3.54
N ARG A 121 8.24 13.62 4.62
CA ARG A 121 8.44 13.12 5.98
C ARG A 121 7.41 12.06 6.36
N GLU A 122 6.13 12.34 6.15
CA GLU A 122 5.06 11.42 6.54
C GLU A 122 5.02 10.16 5.64
N LEU A 123 5.31 10.28 4.35
CA LEU A 123 5.43 9.13 3.44
C LEU A 123 6.63 8.25 3.83
N GLU A 124 7.77 8.81 4.20
CA GLU A 124 8.92 8.05 4.68
C GLU A 124 8.60 7.27 5.97
N ARG A 125 7.88 7.90 6.90
CA ARG A 125 7.38 7.22 8.10
C ARG A 125 6.42 6.09 7.75
N PHE A 126 5.49 6.33 6.84
CA PHE A 126 4.56 5.32 6.36
C PHE A 126 5.29 4.12 5.73
N ILE A 127 6.27 4.37 4.86
CA ILE A 127 7.08 3.33 4.22
C ILE A 127 7.83 2.52 5.27
N ALA A 128 8.49 3.18 6.23
CA ALA A 128 9.22 2.51 7.31
C ALA A 128 8.30 1.64 8.16
N ALA A 129 7.12 2.14 8.52
CA ALA A 129 6.12 1.38 9.27
C ALA A 129 5.66 0.14 8.50
N ARG A 130 5.34 0.28 7.20
CA ARG A 130 4.95 -0.85 6.35
C ARG A 130 6.01 -1.94 6.28
N ARG A 131 7.27 -1.55 6.05
CA ARG A 131 8.41 -2.48 5.99
C ARG A 131 8.64 -3.17 7.34
N ALA A 132 8.47 -2.45 8.44
CA ALA A 132 8.60 -3.00 9.79
C ALA A 132 7.50 -4.03 10.09
N GLU A 133 6.25 -3.77 9.67
CA GLU A 133 5.15 -4.72 9.78
C GLU A 133 5.41 -5.98 8.95
N ASP A 134 5.88 -5.84 7.71
CA ASP A 134 6.23 -6.99 6.87
C ASP A 134 7.35 -7.82 7.51
N ALA A 135 8.39 -7.18 8.05
CA ALA A 135 9.46 -7.85 8.76
C ALA A 135 8.95 -8.56 10.04
N ALA A 136 8.01 -7.96 10.77
CA ALA A 136 7.39 -8.58 11.93
C ALA A 136 6.56 -9.81 11.54
N ARG A 137 5.77 -9.72 10.47
CA ARG A 137 5.02 -10.86 9.93
C ARG A 137 5.93 -11.98 9.47
N ILE A 138 7.00 -11.66 8.73
CA ILE A 138 7.99 -12.65 8.29
C ILE A 138 8.60 -13.38 9.49
N ARG A 139 9.00 -12.65 10.54
CA ARG A 139 9.54 -13.27 11.76
C ARG A 139 8.51 -14.13 12.49
N ALA A 140 7.23 -13.78 12.43
CA ALA A 140 6.18 -14.55 13.08
C ALA A 140 5.83 -15.84 12.31
N GLU A 141 5.69 -15.74 10.99
CA GLU A 141 5.16 -16.82 10.13
C GLU A 141 6.26 -17.73 9.56
N TYR A 142 7.48 -17.20 9.39
CA TYR A 142 8.59 -17.89 8.69
C TYR A 142 9.83 -18.01 9.57
N SER A 143 9.69 -18.05 10.90
CA SER A 143 10.83 -18.32 11.78
C SER A 143 11.32 -19.77 11.69
N ASP A 144 12.62 -19.98 11.90
CA ASP A 144 13.29 -21.29 12.04
C ASP A 144 12.78 -22.14 13.23
N ILE A 145 11.69 -21.74 13.89
CA ILE A 145 11.00 -22.52 14.92
C ILE A 145 9.93 -23.42 14.27
N ASP A 146 10.19 -23.88 13.04
CA ASP A 146 9.49 -25.03 12.50
C ASP A 146 9.92 -26.27 13.29
N ALA A 147 8.95 -27.01 13.84
CA ALA A 147 9.19 -28.27 14.52
C ALA A 147 10.00 -29.26 13.66
N GLY A 148 9.80 -29.23 12.34
CA GLY A 148 10.57 -29.99 11.35
C GLY A 148 12.03 -29.56 11.27
N PHE A 149 12.31 -28.25 11.24
CA PHE A 149 13.68 -27.73 11.26
C PHE A 149 14.37 -28.00 12.60
N GLN A 150 13.68 -27.87 13.73
CA GLN A 150 14.23 -28.19 15.06
C GLN A 150 14.45 -29.70 15.26
N ALA A 151 13.61 -30.55 14.67
CA ALA A 151 13.81 -32.00 14.66
C ALA A 151 14.99 -32.39 13.75
N LEU A 152 15.13 -31.75 12.60
CA LEU A 152 16.26 -31.94 11.69
C LEU A 152 17.58 -31.43 12.31
N LYS A 153 17.58 -30.25 12.93
CA LYS A 153 18.72 -29.68 13.66
C LYS A 153 19.19 -30.60 14.80
N ARG A 154 18.26 -31.17 15.57
CA ARG A 154 18.55 -32.18 16.62
C ARG A 154 19.12 -33.49 16.06
N ARG A 155 18.80 -33.83 14.81
CA ARG A 155 19.34 -35.03 14.13
C ARG A 155 20.71 -34.79 13.49
N LEU A 156 20.99 -33.58 13.05
CA LEU A 156 22.20 -33.25 12.28
C LEU A 156 23.36 -32.71 13.13
N LEU A 157 23.09 -32.08 14.27
CA LEU A 157 24.15 -31.58 15.15
C LEU A 157 24.47 -32.63 16.23
N PRO A 158 25.74 -33.06 16.38
CA PRO A 158 26.13 -33.90 17.51
C PRO A 158 25.88 -33.16 18.83
N PRO A 159 25.60 -33.86 19.93
CA PRO A 159 25.42 -33.22 21.24
C PRO A 159 26.64 -32.36 21.56
N GLN A 160 26.42 -31.11 21.97
CA GLN A 160 27.50 -30.33 22.56
C GLN A 160 27.90 -31.01 23.86
N GLU A 161 29.01 -31.75 23.82
CA GLU A 161 29.66 -32.23 25.01
C GLU A 161 30.02 -31.01 25.86
N GLY A 162 29.45 -30.96 27.06
CA GLY A 162 29.75 -29.93 28.03
C GLY A 162 31.25 -29.90 28.29
N GLY A 163 31.88 -28.79 27.90
CA GLY A 163 33.21 -28.45 28.36
C GLY A 163 33.17 -28.14 29.85
N ALA A 164 33.28 -29.18 30.67
CA ALA A 164 33.83 -29.09 32.01
C ALA A 164 35.31 -29.46 31.90
N GLY A 165 36.18 -28.49 32.18
CA GLY A 165 37.63 -28.60 32.18
C GLY A 165 38.25 -27.24 32.41
#